data_AF-A0A009QGJ4-F1
#
_entry.id   AF-A0A009QGJ4-F1
#
_cell.length_a   1.000
_cell.length_b   1.000
_cell.length_c   1.000
_cell.angle_alpha   90.00
_cell.angle_beta   90.00
_cell.angle_gamma   90.00
#
_symmetry.space_group_name_H-M   'P 1'
#
loop_
_entity.id
_entity.type
_entity.pdbx_description
1 polymer ?
#
loop_
_entity_poly.entity_id
_entity_poly.type
_entity_poly.pdbx_seq_one_letter_code
_entity_poly.pdbx_strand_id
1 'polypeptide(L)'
;MKNGAPREVFTADPIVSILVQNKQKIDIWNAAFINLNPGITPDAVVDPVTGDSQADINATILKKGENLDDLPNKDEARTNLEVYSKDEVDEKFTNKVKDASETEKGIIRVATSAEAKAGELDTVAITPKKMPEAVAKALNATGDAPVFGARAHGVFGGDGTKIGGGNFESVTRVSVGLYEVTLTKAMFNTDYTVLPALEITAGNDARSANLDGNFTKTTTKFRIVTTFGGDSSQGRFDPAKIHFIVLG
;
A
#
# COMPACT_ATOMS: atom_id res chain seq x y z
N MET A 1 68.00 -53.52 50.48
CA MET A 1 67.50 -52.28 49.85
C MET A 1 66.44 -51.66 50.76
N LYS A 2 66.51 -50.36 51.05
CA LYS A 2 65.58 -49.66 51.97
C LYS A 2 64.17 -49.58 51.37
N ASN A 3 63.13 -49.67 52.20
CA ASN A 3 61.73 -49.46 51.80
C ASN A 3 61.56 -48.02 51.28
N GLY A 4 61.00 -47.86 50.07
CA GLY A 4 60.59 -46.55 49.54
C GLY A 4 61.36 -45.99 48.33
N ALA A 5 62.40 -46.68 47.82
CA ALA A 5 63.04 -46.25 46.57
C ALA A 5 62.20 -46.68 45.35
N PRO A 6 62.01 -45.81 44.33
CA PRO A 6 61.36 -46.18 43.07
C PRO A 6 62.04 -47.40 42.45
N ARG A 7 61.24 -48.35 41.95
CA ARG A 7 61.73 -49.53 41.23
C ARG A 7 61.22 -49.45 39.81
N GLU A 8 62.13 -49.26 38.87
CA GLU A 8 61.83 -49.33 37.44
C GLU A 8 62.05 -50.76 36.96
N VAL A 9 61.11 -51.27 36.18
CA VAL A 9 61.16 -52.60 35.58
C VAL A 9 61.15 -52.43 34.08
N PHE A 10 62.26 -52.81 33.44
CA PHE A 10 62.37 -52.82 31.99
C PHE A 10 62.22 -54.26 31.50
N THR A 11 61.30 -54.47 30.57
CA THR A 11 61.06 -55.74 29.89
C THR A 11 60.91 -55.47 28.40
N ALA A 12 61.36 -56.41 27.56
CA ALA A 12 61.20 -56.32 26.11
C ALA A 12 59.73 -56.54 25.69
N ASP A 13 58.99 -57.34 26.46
CA ASP A 13 57.58 -57.64 26.22
C ASP A 13 56.66 -56.76 27.08
N PRO A 14 55.47 -56.40 26.59
CA PRO A 14 54.54 -55.52 27.31
C PRO A 14 54.08 -56.13 28.63
N ILE A 15 54.08 -55.32 29.70
CA ILE A 15 53.55 -55.70 31.00
C ILE A 15 52.03 -55.75 30.93
N VAL A 16 51.46 -56.94 31.04
CA VAL A 16 50.00 -57.18 30.97
C VAL A 16 49.31 -57.22 32.33
N SER A 17 50.06 -57.36 33.43
CA SER A 17 49.54 -57.29 34.80
C SER A 17 50.64 -56.98 35.81
N ILE A 18 50.28 -56.34 36.92
CA ILE A 18 51.18 -56.10 38.05
C ILE A 18 50.53 -56.65 39.31
N LEU A 19 51.22 -57.59 39.98
CA LEU A 19 50.84 -58.11 41.29
C LEU A 19 51.80 -57.57 42.35
N VAL A 20 51.28 -56.91 43.36
CA VAL A 20 52.09 -56.45 44.50
C VAL A 20 51.78 -57.31 45.71
N GLN A 21 52.82 -57.99 46.22
CA GLN A 21 52.72 -58.86 47.39
C GLN A 21 53.51 -58.28 48.57
N ASN A 22 53.01 -58.50 49.80
CA ASN A 22 53.77 -58.20 51.01
C ASN A 22 54.85 -59.27 51.27
N LYS A 23 55.67 -59.07 52.31
CA LYS A 23 56.76 -60.01 52.68
C LYS A 23 56.26 -61.41 53.10
N GLN A 24 54.98 -61.57 53.37
CA GLN A 24 54.33 -62.84 53.68
C GLN A 24 53.70 -63.49 52.43
N LYS A 25 53.98 -62.96 51.22
CA LYS A 25 53.40 -63.38 49.93
C LYS A 25 51.88 -63.23 49.85
N ILE A 26 51.32 -62.32 50.62
CA ILE A 26 49.90 -61.97 50.54
C ILE A 26 49.75 -60.84 49.54
N ASP A 27 48.84 -61.02 48.60
CA ASP A 27 48.47 -60.01 47.60
C ASP A 27 47.89 -58.80 48.32
N ILE A 28 48.57 -57.66 48.21
CA ILE A 28 48.15 -56.39 48.84
C ILE A 28 47.60 -55.39 47.83
N TRP A 29 47.82 -55.63 46.53
CA TRP A 29 47.17 -54.90 45.46
C TRP A 29 47.15 -55.75 44.18
N ASN A 30 45.96 -55.98 43.64
CA ASN A 30 45.71 -56.70 42.40
C ASN A 30 44.80 -55.88 41.46
N ALA A 31 45.28 -54.74 40.95
CA ALA A 31 44.53 -54.06 39.90
C ALA A 31 44.73 -54.82 38.58
N ALA A 32 43.75 -55.65 38.21
CA ALA A 32 43.79 -56.45 36.98
C ALA A 32 43.73 -55.60 35.69
N PHE A 33 43.37 -54.31 35.77
CA PHE A 33 43.13 -53.48 34.58
C PHE A 33 43.51 -52.01 34.83
N ILE A 34 44.80 -51.67 34.77
CA ILE A 34 45.21 -50.28 34.54
C ILE A 34 45.90 -50.25 33.18
N ASN A 35 45.26 -49.58 32.22
CA ASN A 35 45.86 -49.33 30.91
C ASN A 35 47.01 -48.32 31.09
N LEU A 36 48.25 -48.80 30.97
CA LEU A 36 49.45 -47.99 31.14
C LEU A 36 49.89 -47.28 29.84
N ASN A 37 49.08 -47.32 28.77
CA ASN A 37 49.37 -46.60 27.53
C ASN A 37 48.17 -45.73 27.09
N PRO A 38 47.94 -44.56 27.73
CA PRO A 38 46.83 -43.67 27.41
C PRO A 38 46.99 -42.93 26.06
N GLY A 39 47.95 -43.29 25.23
CA GLY A 39 48.47 -42.41 24.18
C GLY A 39 48.12 -42.68 22.72
N ILE A 40 47.63 -43.86 22.29
CA ILE A 40 47.67 -44.17 20.84
C ILE A 40 46.49 -44.96 20.24
N THR A 41 45.34 -45.14 20.89
CA THR A 41 44.13 -45.58 20.15
C THR A 41 42.87 -44.92 20.69
N PRO A 42 42.01 -44.33 19.82
CA PRO A 42 40.69 -43.82 20.19
C PRO A 42 39.78 -44.86 20.86
N ASP A 43 40.13 -46.15 20.81
CA ASP A 43 39.36 -47.28 21.33
C ASP A 43 39.73 -47.67 22.78
N ALA A 44 40.61 -46.92 23.43
CA ALA A 44 41.19 -47.30 24.73
C ALA A 44 40.27 -47.08 25.95
N VAL A 45 39.13 -46.39 25.77
CA VAL A 45 38.14 -46.14 26.82
C VAL A 45 36.85 -46.86 26.46
N VAL A 46 36.48 -47.84 27.28
CA VAL A 46 35.23 -48.60 27.20
C VAL A 46 34.34 -48.14 28.36
N ASP A 47 33.07 -47.82 28.11
CA ASP A 47 32.12 -47.55 29.20
C ASP A 47 31.95 -48.83 30.04
N PRO A 48 32.31 -48.82 31.34
CA PRO A 48 32.25 -50.01 32.18
C PRO A 48 30.82 -50.50 32.45
N VAL A 49 29.79 -49.73 32.10
CA VAL A 49 28.37 -50.08 32.29
C VAL A 49 27.77 -50.68 31.03
N THR A 50 28.03 -50.09 29.86
CA THR A 50 27.44 -50.55 28.58
C THR A 50 28.37 -51.44 27.76
N GLY A 51 29.69 -51.37 28.00
CA GLY A 51 30.70 -52.11 27.24
C GLY A 51 31.02 -51.50 25.87
N ASP A 52 30.46 -50.33 25.56
CA ASP A 52 30.66 -49.64 24.29
C ASP A 52 32.04 -48.96 24.25
N SER A 53 32.71 -49.02 23.11
CA SER A 53 33.95 -48.27 22.91
C SER A 53 33.66 -46.77 22.81
N GLN A 54 34.66 -45.93 23.06
CA GLN A 54 34.54 -44.48 22.85
C GLN A 54 34.10 -44.12 21.42
N ALA A 55 34.42 -44.94 20.42
CA ALA A 55 33.96 -44.78 19.04
C ALA A 55 32.45 -45.06 18.90
N ASP A 56 31.94 -46.14 19.51
CA ASP A 56 30.51 -46.48 19.51
C ASP A 56 29.68 -45.44 20.25
N ILE A 57 30.21 -44.95 21.37
CA ILE A 57 29.64 -43.85 22.15
C ILE A 57 29.60 -42.57 21.31
N ASN A 58 30.68 -42.24 20.61
CA ASN A 58 30.75 -41.07 19.72
C ASN A 58 29.88 -41.18 18.47
N ALA A 59 29.52 -42.39 18.05
CA ALA A 59 28.58 -42.64 16.95
C ALA A 59 27.12 -42.49 17.39
N THR A 60 26.82 -42.72 18.66
CA THR A 60 25.45 -42.76 19.19
C THR A 60 25.04 -41.46 19.90
N ILE A 61 26.00 -40.66 20.38
CA ILE A 61 25.74 -39.39 21.06
C ILE A 61 25.69 -38.22 20.06
N LEU A 62 24.64 -37.41 20.15
CA LEU A 62 24.52 -36.14 19.44
C LEU A 62 25.66 -35.18 19.86
N LYS A 63 26.63 -34.97 18.98
CA LYS A 63 27.69 -33.97 19.21
C LYS A 63 27.18 -32.60 18.81
N LYS A 64 27.42 -31.58 19.66
CA LYS A 64 26.99 -30.19 19.41
C LYS A 64 27.45 -29.64 18.05
N GLY A 65 28.59 -30.11 17.53
CA GLY A 65 29.13 -29.70 16.23
C GLY A 65 28.61 -30.47 15.02
N GLU A 66 28.00 -31.65 15.22
CA GLU A 66 27.51 -32.54 14.15
C GLU A 66 25.98 -32.57 14.08
N ASN A 67 25.30 -31.77 14.91
CA ASN A 67 23.85 -31.60 14.81
C ASN A 67 23.52 -31.10 13.40
N LEU A 68 22.89 -31.96 12.60
CA LEU A 68 22.41 -31.69 11.24
C LEU A 68 23.48 -31.75 10.13
N ASP A 69 24.65 -32.35 10.38
CA ASP A 69 25.68 -32.57 9.34
C ASP A 69 25.28 -33.68 8.35
N ASP A 70 24.38 -34.57 8.78
CA ASP A 70 23.75 -35.61 7.97
C ASP A 70 22.63 -35.09 7.06
N LEU A 71 22.19 -33.84 7.22
CA LEU A 71 21.16 -33.22 6.38
C LEU A 71 21.81 -32.53 5.18
N PRO A 72 21.79 -33.15 3.98
CA PRO A 72 22.50 -32.64 2.80
C PRO A 72 21.97 -31.28 2.31
N ASN A 73 20.68 -30.99 2.54
CA ASN A 73 20.08 -29.70 2.23
C ASN A 73 19.15 -29.27 3.37
N LYS A 74 19.65 -28.38 4.24
CA LYS A 74 18.90 -27.89 5.39
C LYS A 74 17.64 -27.12 4.98
N ASP A 75 17.64 -26.48 3.81
CA ASP A 75 16.51 -25.67 3.33
C ASP A 75 15.37 -26.55 2.80
N GLU A 76 15.74 -27.65 2.13
CA GLU A 76 14.79 -28.68 1.67
C GLU A 76 14.20 -29.46 2.86
N ALA A 77 15.03 -29.86 3.83
CA ALA A 77 14.56 -30.53 5.04
C ALA A 77 13.56 -29.66 5.83
N ARG A 78 13.83 -28.36 5.92
CA ARG A 78 12.91 -27.37 6.52
C ARG A 78 11.59 -27.26 5.75
N THR A 79 11.67 -27.20 4.42
CA THR A 79 10.48 -27.14 3.54
C THR A 79 9.60 -28.38 3.68
N ASN A 80 10.19 -29.58 3.72
CA ASN A 80 9.46 -30.85 3.86
C ASN A 80 8.75 -31.00 5.21
N LEU A 81 9.24 -30.33 6.25
CA LEU A 81 8.60 -30.28 7.57
C LEU A 81 7.68 -29.06 7.74
N GLU A 82 7.54 -28.22 6.71
CA GLU A 82 6.83 -26.95 6.76
C GLU A 82 7.33 -26.00 7.87
N VAL A 83 8.61 -26.08 8.23
CA VAL A 83 9.26 -25.23 9.25
C VAL A 83 10.18 -24.22 8.58
N TYR A 84 9.97 -22.94 8.81
CA TYR A 84 10.83 -21.87 8.29
C TYR A 84 11.82 -21.33 9.34
N SER A 85 12.96 -20.82 8.92
CA SER A 85 13.85 -20.03 9.79
C SER A 85 13.25 -18.65 10.09
N LYS A 86 13.76 -17.97 11.12
CA LYS A 86 13.31 -16.62 11.47
C LYS A 86 13.53 -15.62 10.32
N ASP A 87 14.71 -15.65 9.70
CA ASP A 87 15.07 -14.73 8.63
C ASP A 87 14.17 -14.91 7.39
N GLU A 88 13.88 -16.17 7.01
CA GLU A 88 12.94 -16.48 5.92
C GLU A 88 11.52 -15.99 6.20
N VAL A 89 11.07 -16.09 7.46
CA VAL A 89 9.76 -15.59 7.88
C VAL A 89 9.73 -14.06 7.84
N ASP A 90 10.75 -13.40 8.35
CA ASP A 90 10.84 -11.94 8.41
C ASP A 90 10.89 -11.32 7.00
N GLU A 91 11.63 -11.92 6.06
CA GLU A 91 11.66 -11.49 4.66
C GLU A 91 10.29 -11.68 3.97
N LYS A 92 9.67 -12.85 4.14
CA LYS A 92 8.33 -13.13 3.59
C LYS A 92 7.28 -12.21 4.19
N PHE A 93 7.38 -11.86 5.47
CA PHE A 93 6.47 -10.94 6.14
C PHE A 93 6.66 -9.52 5.63
N THR A 94 7.90 -9.04 5.54
CA THR A 94 8.24 -7.71 5.03
C THR A 94 7.68 -7.49 3.63
N ASN A 95 7.84 -8.47 2.73
CA ASN A 95 7.32 -8.39 1.37
C ASN A 95 5.78 -8.39 1.30
N LYS A 96 5.10 -9.00 2.28
CA LYS A 96 3.63 -9.03 2.34
C LYS A 96 3.00 -7.81 2.99
N VAL A 97 3.73 -7.10 3.86
CA VAL A 97 3.22 -5.99 4.69
C VAL A 97 3.88 -4.67 4.31
N LYS A 98 4.41 -4.56 3.08
CA LYS A 98 4.95 -3.29 2.57
C LYS A 98 3.84 -2.30 2.24
N ASP A 99 4.12 -1.01 2.40
CA ASP A 99 3.21 0.05 1.98
C ASP A 99 3.00 0.04 0.46
N ALA A 100 1.78 0.37 0.03
CA ALA A 100 1.46 0.53 -1.38
C ALA A 100 2.09 1.80 -1.96
N SER A 101 2.45 1.76 -3.24
CA SER A 101 2.88 2.91 -4.04
C SER A 101 2.16 2.90 -5.40
N GLU A 102 2.40 3.92 -6.23
CA GLU A 102 1.84 3.96 -7.59
C GLU A 102 2.31 2.78 -8.46
N THR A 103 3.51 2.26 -8.21
CA THR A 103 4.14 1.19 -9.01
C THR A 103 4.10 -0.17 -8.32
N GLU A 104 3.88 -0.23 -7.01
CA GLU A 104 3.94 -1.45 -6.22
C GLU A 104 2.66 -1.67 -5.40
N LYS A 105 2.13 -2.90 -5.47
CA LYS A 105 1.04 -3.32 -4.58
C LYS A 105 1.55 -3.43 -3.15
N GLY A 106 0.72 -3.03 -2.19
CA GLY A 106 1.02 -3.12 -0.77
C GLY A 106 -0.23 -2.91 0.07
N ILE A 107 -0.01 -2.70 1.36
CA ILE A 107 -1.05 -2.28 2.30
C ILE A 107 -1.21 -0.76 2.26
N ILE A 108 -2.43 -0.27 2.46
CA ILE A 108 -2.72 1.16 2.54
C ILE A 108 -3.69 1.40 3.68
N ARG A 109 -3.46 2.46 4.44
CA ARG A 109 -4.40 2.86 5.49
C ARG A 109 -5.54 3.69 4.93
N VAL A 110 -6.65 3.71 5.64
CA VAL A 110 -7.77 4.60 5.34
C VAL A 110 -7.46 6.02 5.84
N ALA A 111 -7.68 7.02 4.99
CA ALA A 111 -7.51 8.43 5.34
C ALA A 111 -8.42 8.82 6.53
N THR A 112 -7.96 9.72 7.40
CA THR A 112 -8.81 10.42 8.36
C THR A 112 -9.68 11.46 7.65
N SER A 113 -10.72 11.98 8.31
CA SER A 113 -11.51 13.09 7.73
C SER A 113 -10.70 14.36 7.54
N ALA A 114 -9.72 14.64 8.42
CA ALA A 114 -8.83 15.78 8.26
C ALA A 114 -7.95 15.65 7.01
N GLU A 115 -7.39 14.46 6.79
CA GLU A 115 -6.58 14.17 5.60
C GLU A 115 -7.40 14.24 4.32
N ALA A 116 -8.64 13.71 4.33
CA ALA A 116 -9.55 13.81 3.18
C ALA A 116 -9.92 15.26 2.84
N LYS A 117 -10.08 16.13 3.86
CA LYS A 117 -10.32 17.57 3.67
C LYS A 117 -9.08 18.34 3.19
N ALA A 118 -7.88 17.89 3.58
CA ALA A 118 -6.64 18.49 3.12
C ALA A 118 -6.40 18.12 1.64
N GLY A 119 -6.55 16.85 1.28
CA GLY A 119 -6.38 16.36 -0.09
C GLY A 119 -4.93 16.33 -0.58
N GLU A 120 -3.96 16.28 0.33
CA GLU A 120 -2.52 16.40 0.04
C GLU A 120 -1.79 15.06 -0.05
N LEU A 121 -2.40 13.97 0.43
CA LEU A 121 -1.76 12.65 0.54
C LEU A 121 -2.15 11.74 -0.63
N ASP A 122 -1.15 11.06 -1.20
CA ASP A 122 -1.25 9.98 -2.20
C ASP A 122 -1.18 8.57 -1.59
N THR A 123 -0.78 8.47 -0.32
CA THR A 123 -0.53 7.22 0.43
C THR A 123 -1.73 6.74 1.27
N VAL A 124 -2.93 7.23 1.00
CA VAL A 124 -4.13 6.90 1.78
C VAL A 124 -5.34 6.58 0.90
N ALA A 125 -6.16 5.62 1.35
CA ALA A 125 -7.43 5.30 0.70
C ALA A 125 -8.59 6.15 1.24
N ILE A 126 -9.44 6.67 0.35
CA ILE A 126 -10.67 7.41 0.70
C ILE A 126 -11.87 6.45 0.78
N THR A 127 -12.64 6.53 1.87
CA THR A 127 -13.92 5.82 2.01
C THR A 127 -15.07 6.61 1.39
N PRO A 128 -16.18 5.97 0.98
CA PRO A 128 -17.35 6.66 0.42
C PRO A 128 -17.86 7.84 1.27
N LYS A 129 -17.83 7.73 2.60
CA LYS A 129 -18.26 8.81 3.51
C LYS A 129 -17.36 10.06 3.47
N LYS A 130 -16.07 9.89 3.16
CA LYS A 130 -15.07 10.96 3.12
C LYS A 130 -14.95 11.60 1.73
N MET A 131 -15.42 10.90 0.70
CA MET A 131 -15.39 11.39 -0.68
C MET A 131 -16.10 12.76 -0.84
N PRO A 132 -17.29 13.02 -0.25
CA PRO A 132 -17.92 14.33 -0.33
C PRO A 132 -17.06 15.47 0.24
N GLU A 133 -16.30 15.21 1.31
CA GLU A 133 -15.42 16.20 1.93
C GLU A 133 -14.26 16.57 0.99
N ALA A 134 -13.66 15.56 0.34
CA ALA A 134 -12.61 15.76 -0.66
C ALA A 134 -13.13 16.49 -1.91
N VAL A 135 -14.33 16.14 -2.37
CA VAL A 135 -14.98 16.79 -3.53
C VAL A 135 -15.32 18.25 -3.21
N ALA A 136 -15.87 18.54 -2.03
CA ALA A 136 -16.15 19.91 -1.61
C ALA A 136 -14.88 20.77 -1.59
N LYS A 137 -13.77 20.23 -1.06
CA LYS A 137 -12.46 20.89 -1.09
C LYS A 137 -11.99 21.16 -2.52
N ALA A 138 -12.04 20.16 -3.39
CA ALA A 138 -11.61 20.30 -4.79
C ALA A 138 -12.40 21.38 -5.55
N LEU A 139 -13.66 21.62 -5.15
CA LEU A 139 -14.53 22.64 -5.72
C LEU A 139 -14.48 23.98 -4.96
N ASN A 140 -13.56 24.13 -3.99
CA ASN A 140 -13.45 25.28 -3.08
C ASN A 140 -14.76 25.63 -2.36
N ALA A 141 -15.63 24.64 -2.14
CA ALA A 141 -16.85 24.80 -1.36
C ALA A 141 -16.54 24.80 0.13
N THR A 142 -17.19 25.70 0.89
CA THR A 142 -17.08 25.79 2.35
C THR A 142 -18.46 25.75 3.01
N GLY A 143 -18.51 25.36 4.28
CA GLY A 143 -19.76 25.14 5.01
C GLY A 143 -20.44 23.80 4.69
N ASP A 144 -21.65 23.62 5.23
CA ASP A 144 -22.40 22.35 5.13
C ASP A 144 -23.47 22.37 4.02
N ALA A 145 -23.54 23.44 3.23
CA ALA A 145 -24.49 23.54 2.13
C ALA A 145 -24.17 22.49 1.05
N PRO A 146 -25.19 21.86 0.42
CA PRO A 146 -24.95 20.94 -0.68
C PRO A 146 -24.26 21.61 -1.85
N VAL A 147 -23.37 20.87 -2.52
CA VAL A 147 -22.71 21.32 -3.75
C VAL A 147 -23.55 20.93 -4.96
N PHE A 148 -23.96 21.94 -5.75
CA PHE A 148 -24.67 21.75 -7.01
C PHE A 148 -23.76 22.16 -8.18
N GLY A 149 -23.71 21.33 -9.23
CA GLY A 149 -22.92 21.61 -10.43
C GLY A 149 -23.76 22.27 -11.54
N ALA A 150 -23.13 23.17 -12.30
CA ALA A 150 -23.69 23.64 -13.57
C ALA A 150 -23.69 22.50 -14.60
N ARG A 151 -24.79 22.37 -15.35
CA ARG A 151 -24.99 21.33 -16.39
C ARG A 151 -24.69 21.83 -17.80
N ALA A 152 -24.70 23.15 -17.98
CA ALA A 152 -24.15 23.84 -19.12
C ALA A 152 -23.78 25.27 -18.72
N HIS A 153 -22.87 25.88 -19.46
CA HIS A 153 -22.56 27.30 -19.37
C HIS A 153 -22.04 27.80 -20.71
N GLY A 154 -22.20 29.08 -20.99
CA GLY A 154 -21.70 29.63 -22.24
C GLY A 154 -21.67 31.14 -22.28
N VAL A 155 -20.89 31.65 -23.22
CA VAL A 155 -20.74 33.06 -23.55
C VAL A 155 -20.82 33.23 -25.06
N PHE A 156 -21.59 34.21 -25.52
CA PHE A 156 -21.70 34.58 -26.92
C PHE A 156 -21.91 36.09 -27.08
N GLY A 157 -21.51 36.65 -28.22
CA GLY A 157 -21.70 38.06 -28.56
C GLY A 157 -23.16 38.39 -28.86
N GLY A 158 -23.55 39.67 -28.71
CA GLY A 158 -24.89 40.13 -29.07
C GLY A 158 -25.22 40.00 -30.56
N ASP A 159 -24.21 39.78 -31.39
CA ASP A 159 -24.33 39.43 -32.81
C ASP A 159 -24.72 37.95 -33.04
N GLY A 160 -24.67 37.10 -32.00
CA GLY A 160 -24.90 35.66 -32.09
C GLY A 160 -23.61 34.86 -32.30
N THR A 161 -22.43 35.44 -32.15
CA THR A 161 -21.16 34.70 -32.28
C THR A 161 -20.82 33.97 -30.98
N LYS A 162 -20.72 32.64 -31.03
CA LYS A 162 -20.28 31.81 -29.89
C LYS A 162 -18.83 32.14 -29.53
N ILE A 163 -18.56 32.40 -28.25
CA ILE A 163 -17.22 32.67 -27.73
C ILE A 163 -16.65 31.44 -27.01
N GLY A 164 -17.44 30.79 -26.16
CA GLY A 164 -17.00 29.60 -25.43
C GLY A 164 -18.03 29.10 -24.44
N GLY A 165 -17.80 27.91 -23.87
CA GLY A 165 -18.72 27.30 -22.91
C GLY A 165 -18.56 25.79 -22.80
N GLY A 166 -19.24 25.20 -21.83
CA GLY A 166 -19.35 23.77 -21.59
C GLY A 166 -20.77 23.29 -21.83
N ASN A 167 -20.93 22.20 -22.57
CA ASN A 167 -22.23 21.71 -23.04
C ASN A 167 -23.04 22.78 -23.83
N PHE A 168 -22.35 23.56 -24.66
CA PHE A 168 -22.93 24.62 -25.48
C PHE A 168 -22.52 24.34 -26.93
N GLU A 169 -23.49 24.02 -27.79
CA GLU A 169 -23.24 23.67 -29.19
C GLU A 169 -23.14 24.93 -30.04
N SER A 170 -24.24 25.67 -30.12
CA SER A 170 -24.38 26.84 -30.99
C SER A 170 -25.43 27.79 -30.45
N VAL A 171 -25.38 29.04 -30.91
CA VAL A 171 -26.44 30.03 -30.71
C VAL A 171 -26.86 30.58 -32.06
N THR A 172 -28.14 30.82 -32.22
CA THR A 172 -28.71 31.50 -33.38
C THR A 172 -29.38 32.78 -32.90
N ARG A 173 -28.92 33.92 -33.40
CA ARG A 173 -29.62 35.20 -33.23
C ARG A 173 -30.84 35.20 -34.15
N VAL A 174 -32.02 35.01 -33.57
CA VAL A 174 -33.30 34.92 -34.30
C VAL A 174 -33.76 36.31 -34.74
N SER A 175 -33.58 37.30 -33.89
CA SER A 175 -33.82 38.72 -34.16
C SER A 175 -32.97 39.57 -33.20
N VAL A 176 -33.05 40.90 -33.29
CA VAL A 176 -32.51 41.80 -32.25
C VAL A 176 -33.01 41.33 -30.88
N GLY A 177 -32.08 41.15 -29.95
CA GLY A 177 -32.32 40.75 -28.57
C GLY A 177 -33.04 39.42 -28.38
N LEU A 178 -32.96 38.49 -29.35
CA LEU A 178 -33.57 37.16 -29.26
C LEU A 178 -32.61 36.08 -29.76
N TYR A 179 -32.25 35.16 -28.86
CA TYR A 179 -31.21 34.17 -29.11
C TYR A 179 -31.65 32.78 -28.74
N GLU A 180 -31.63 31.84 -29.68
CA GLU A 180 -31.86 30.42 -29.44
C GLU A 180 -30.52 29.71 -29.24
N VAL A 181 -30.35 29.07 -28.08
CA VAL A 181 -29.15 28.33 -27.71
C VAL A 181 -29.43 26.83 -27.85
N THR A 182 -28.49 26.12 -28.46
CA THR A 182 -28.50 24.64 -28.57
C THR A 182 -27.39 24.06 -27.69
N LEU A 183 -27.71 22.98 -26.97
CA LEU A 183 -26.78 22.23 -26.12
C LEU A 183 -26.20 21.04 -26.89
N THR A 184 -24.93 20.72 -26.62
CA THR A 184 -24.24 19.58 -27.27
C THR A 184 -24.80 18.25 -26.77
N LYS A 185 -25.12 18.15 -25.48
CA LYS A 185 -25.75 17.00 -24.82
C LYS A 185 -27.09 17.41 -24.23
N ALA A 186 -28.10 16.60 -24.48
CA ALA A 186 -29.42 16.78 -23.91
C ALA A 186 -29.39 16.78 -22.39
N MET A 187 -30.12 17.72 -21.79
CA MET A 187 -30.52 17.67 -20.39
C MET A 187 -31.42 16.45 -20.14
N PHE A 188 -31.46 15.97 -18.90
CA PHE A 188 -32.26 14.79 -18.56
C PHE A 188 -33.75 15.00 -18.81
N ASN A 189 -34.26 16.19 -18.49
CA ASN A 189 -35.63 16.62 -18.72
C ASN A 189 -35.68 18.13 -19.04
N THR A 190 -36.87 18.73 -19.06
CA THR A 190 -37.06 20.16 -19.34
C THR A 190 -37.19 21.04 -18.10
N ASP A 191 -37.04 20.48 -16.90
CA ASP A 191 -37.18 21.17 -15.60
C ASP A 191 -35.91 21.93 -15.17
N TYR A 192 -34.97 22.13 -16.08
CA TYR A 192 -33.76 22.88 -15.81
C TYR A 192 -33.99 24.39 -15.83
N THR A 193 -33.21 25.12 -15.03
CA THR A 193 -33.22 26.59 -14.97
C THR A 193 -32.05 27.15 -15.77
N VAL A 194 -32.29 28.25 -16.49
CA VAL A 194 -31.24 29.02 -17.17
C VAL A 194 -31.15 30.38 -16.50
N LEU A 195 -29.94 30.75 -16.10
CA LEU A 195 -29.61 32.04 -15.50
C LEU A 195 -28.77 32.84 -16.49
N PRO A 196 -29.39 33.69 -17.32
CA PRO A 196 -28.68 34.55 -18.24
C PRO A 196 -28.16 35.81 -17.53
N ALA A 197 -27.04 36.33 -18.02
CA ALA A 197 -26.47 37.61 -17.61
C ALA A 197 -25.89 38.32 -18.84
N LEU A 198 -25.70 39.64 -18.73
CA LEU A 198 -25.25 40.48 -19.84
C LEU A 198 -23.91 41.14 -19.54
N GLU A 199 -23.11 41.29 -20.58
CA GLU A 199 -22.03 42.27 -20.63
C GLU A 199 -22.51 43.49 -21.41
N ILE A 200 -22.25 44.66 -20.85
CA ILE A 200 -22.72 45.96 -21.35
C ILE A 200 -21.51 46.85 -21.57
N THR A 201 -21.41 47.46 -22.74
CA THR A 201 -20.29 48.32 -23.13
C THR A 201 -20.73 49.64 -23.75
N ALA A 202 -21.95 49.74 -24.29
CA ALA A 202 -22.48 50.95 -24.89
C ALA A 202 -23.82 51.41 -24.28
N GLY A 203 -24.19 52.66 -24.53
CA GLY A 203 -25.44 53.28 -24.07
C GLY A 203 -26.72 52.69 -24.70
N ASN A 204 -26.61 51.92 -25.77
CA ASN A 204 -27.77 51.30 -26.45
C ASN A 204 -27.92 49.80 -26.14
N ASP A 205 -26.98 49.19 -25.40
CA ASP A 205 -27.00 47.76 -25.11
C ASP A 205 -28.18 47.37 -24.22
N ALA A 206 -28.66 46.12 -24.34
CA ALA A 206 -29.69 45.60 -23.46
C ALA A 206 -29.32 45.65 -21.97
N ARG A 207 -30.31 45.88 -21.10
CA ARG A 207 -30.15 45.96 -19.63
C ARG A 207 -30.73 44.78 -18.87
N SER A 208 -31.48 43.91 -19.54
CA SER A 208 -32.08 42.72 -18.93
C SER A 208 -31.96 41.53 -19.86
N ALA A 209 -31.73 40.35 -19.29
CA ALA A 209 -31.80 39.07 -19.99
C ALA A 209 -32.69 38.11 -19.21
N ASN A 210 -33.60 37.44 -19.91
CA ASN A 210 -34.53 36.48 -19.33
C ASN A 210 -34.69 35.29 -20.27
N LEU A 211 -35.23 34.18 -19.75
CA LEU A 211 -35.77 33.13 -20.60
C LEU A 211 -36.96 33.68 -21.40
N ASP A 212 -37.03 33.35 -22.70
CA ASP A 212 -38.19 33.69 -23.51
C ASP A 212 -39.39 32.82 -23.12
N GLY A 213 -40.36 33.40 -22.42
CA GLY A 213 -41.58 32.72 -21.99
C GLY A 213 -42.46 32.23 -23.16
N ASN A 214 -42.24 32.71 -24.38
CA ASN A 214 -42.94 32.23 -25.57
C ASN A 214 -42.27 31.03 -26.24
N PHE A 215 -41.07 30.65 -25.79
CA PHE A 215 -40.35 29.49 -26.30
C PHE A 215 -40.53 28.30 -25.36
N THR A 216 -41.12 27.22 -25.87
CA THR A 216 -41.16 25.96 -25.13
C THR A 216 -39.77 25.33 -25.12
N LYS A 217 -39.11 25.44 -23.98
CA LYS A 217 -37.79 24.86 -23.73
C LYS A 217 -37.81 23.34 -23.93
N THR A 218 -36.77 22.80 -24.56
CA THR A 218 -36.60 21.35 -24.80
C THR A 218 -35.37 20.86 -24.06
N THR A 219 -35.07 19.56 -24.07
CA THR A 219 -33.85 19.04 -23.43
C THR A 219 -32.56 19.52 -24.11
N THR A 220 -32.62 20.01 -25.34
CA THR A 220 -31.45 20.44 -26.11
C THR A 220 -31.45 21.92 -26.44
N LYS A 221 -32.54 22.65 -26.20
CA LYS A 221 -32.68 24.04 -26.61
C LYS A 221 -33.43 24.89 -25.60
N PHE A 222 -32.95 26.12 -25.44
CA PHE A 222 -33.67 27.20 -24.76
C PHE A 222 -33.47 28.50 -25.53
N ARG A 223 -34.27 29.52 -25.20
CA ARG A 223 -34.18 30.84 -25.82
C ARG A 223 -34.06 31.92 -24.78
N ILE A 224 -33.14 32.84 -25.01
CA ILE A 224 -32.92 34.03 -24.18
C ILE A 224 -33.48 35.24 -24.93
N VAL A 225 -34.22 36.07 -24.21
CA VAL A 225 -34.67 37.39 -24.67
C VAL A 225 -33.94 38.47 -23.87
N THR A 226 -33.45 39.48 -24.56
CA THR A 226 -32.78 40.63 -23.94
C THR A 226 -33.59 41.90 -24.23
N THR A 227 -33.85 42.67 -23.18
CA THR A 227 -34.74 43.84 -23.23
C THR A 227 -34.15 45.03 -22.51
N PHE A 228 -34.77 46.19 -22.75
CA PHE A 228 -34.41 47.52 -22.24
C PHE A 228 -33.09 48.06 -22.77
N GLY A 229 -33.09 49.17 -23.49
CA GLY A 229 -31.86 49.86 -23.92
C GLY A 229 -31.11 50.50 -22.74
N GLY A 230 -29.93 51.09 -22.95
CA GLY A 230 -29.14 51.67 -21.83
C GLY A 230 -29.74 52.90 -21.17
N ASP A 231 -30.83 53.44 -21.71
CA ASP A 231 -31.71 54.44 -21.11
C ASP A 231 -32.98 53.83 -20.46
N SER A 232 -33.04 52.50 -20.35
CA SER A 232 -34.23 51.72 -19.96
C SER A 232 -35.43 51.84 -20.90
N SER A 233 -35.21 52.26 -22.16
CA SER A 233 -36.25 52.26 -23.19
C SER A 233 -36.81 50.86 -23.43
N GLN A 234 -38.13 50.73 -23.37
CA GLN A 234 -38.81 49.44 -23.59
C GLN A 234 -38.57 48.94 -25.03
N GLY A 235 -38.18 47.67 -25.16
CA GLY A 235 -37.89 47.05 -26.45
C GLY A 235 -36.85 45.95 -26.34
N ARG A 236 -36.59 45.27 -27.46
CA ARG A 236 -35.48 44.31 -27.58
C ARG A 236 -34.25 45.03 -28.11
N PHE A 237 -33.12 44.75 -27.48
CA PHE A 237 -31.82 45.30 -27.84
C PHE A 237 -30.79 44.17 -27.78
N ASP A 238 -29.75 44.25 -28.60
CA ASP A 238 -28.61 43.35 -28.44
C ASP A 238 -27.69 43.94 -27.34
N PRO A 239 -27.16 43.12 -26.43
CA PRO A 239 -26.09 43.52 -25.52
C PRO A 239 -24.72 43.34 -26.19
N ALA A 240 -23.62 43.67 -25.50
CA ALA A 240 -22.29 43.35 -26.00
C ALA A 240 -22.05 41.83 -25.99
N LYS A 241 -22.34 41.18 -24.85
CA LYS A 241 -22.29 39.71 -24.71
C LYS A 241 -23.41 39.21 -23.80
N ILE A 242 -23.71 37.93 -23.95
CA ILE A 242 -24.62 37.18 -23.11
C ILE A 242 -23.84 36.03 -22.50
N HIS A 243 -23.94 35.89 -21.18
CA HIS A 243 -23.49 34.75 -20.42
C HIS A 243 -24.70 33.94 -19.97
N PHE A 244 -24.56 32.64 -19.84
CA PHE A 244 -25.59 31.82 -19.19
C PHE A 244 -24.97 30.68 -18.40
N ILE A 245 -25.68 30.28 -17.35
CA ILE A 245 -25.46 29.03 -16.60
C ILE A 245 -26.77 28.26 -16.57
N VAL A 246 -26.68 26.94 -16.70
CA VAL A 246 -27.82 26.02 -16.62
C VAL A 246 -27.68 25.13 -15.39
N LEU A 247 -28.72 25.07 -14.58
CA LEU A 247 -28.85 24.18 -13.42
C LEU A 247 -29.99 23.19 -13.67
N GLY A 248 -29.81 21.91 -13.34
CA GLY A 248 -30.84 20.88 -13.49
C GLY A 248 -30.35 19.47 -13.25
#